data_AF-A0A2G6GHA4-F1
#
_entry.id   AF-A0A2G6GHA4-F1
#
_cell.length_a   1.000
_cell.length_b   1.000
_cell.length_c   1.000
_cell.angle_alpha   90.00
_cell.angle_beta   90.00
_cell.angle_gamma   90.00
#
_symmetry.space_group_name_H-M   'P 1'
#
loop_
_entity.id
_entity.type
_entity.pdbx_description
1 polymer ?
#
loop_
_entity_poly.entity_id
_entity_poly.type
_entity_poly.pdbx_seq_one_letter_code
_entity_poly.pdbx_strand_id
1 'polypeptide(L)'
;MSDDFTQLKDEEKEKLLKFEQDDFDDPAATQSTNAATQHNNWIAGVILIAIGLIFLATNLAGFMLHNWWALFILIPVAFTFGNAYTDFHENGRLTKKGRGELTSGLILSLIGCTFLFGWNWGTIWPVFLIIGGISALLKARND
;
A
#
# COMPACT_ATOMS: atom_id res chain seq x y z
N MET A 1 -27.74 67.72 33.08
CA MET A 1 -26.78 66.61 32.89
C MET A 1 -27.47 65.35 32.35
N SER A 2 -28.57 65.49 31.60
CA SER A 2 -29.33 64.37 30.98
C SER A 2 -29.39 64.50 29.45
N ASP A 3 -29.14 65.70 28.92
CA ASP A 3 -29.22 65.98 27.48
C ASP A 3 -27.98 65.45 26.72
N ASP A 4 -26.84 65.40 27.40
CA ASP A 4 -25.56 64.93 26.84
C ASP A 4 -25.55 63.41 26.55
N PHE A 5 -26.13 62.62 27.47
CA PHE A 5 -26.25 61.17 27.30
C PHE A 5 -27.22 60.78 26.18
N THR A 6 -28.22 61.63 25.90
CA THR A 6 -29.21 61.37 24.86
C THR A 6 -28.62 61.62 23.48
N GLN A 7 -27.87 62.72 23.30
CA GLN A 7 -27.15 62.98 22.05
C GLN A 7 -26.15 61.88 21.72
N LEU A 8 -25.33 61.47 22.69
CA LEU A 8 -24.36 60.39 22.49
C LEU A 8 -25.03 59.08 22.04
N LYS A 9 -26.20 58.77 22.58
CA LYS A 9 -26.94 57.56 22.23
C LYS A 9 -27.52 57.60 20.82
N ASP A 10 -27.91 58.78 20.35
CA ASP A 10 -28.45 58.95 19.01
C ASP A 10 -27.35 58.91 17.95
N GLU A 11 -26.17 59.48 18.23
CA GLU A 11 -24.99 59.39 17.36
C GLU A 11 -24.44 57.96 17.24
N GLU A 12 -24.36 57.23 18.35
CA GLU A 12 -23.93 55.83 18.37
C GLU A 12 -24.91 54.94 17.57
N LYS A 13 -26.22 55.16 17.72
CA LYS A 13 -27.23 54.44 16.94
C LYS A 13 -27.09 54.69 15.45
N GLU A 14 -26.83 55.93 15.04
CA GLU A 14 -26.63 56.25 13.63
C GLU A 14 -25.34 55.62 13.07
N LYS A 15 -24.27 55.53 13.88
CA LYS A 15 -23.04 54.82 13.52
C LYS A 15 -23.24 53.31 13.42
N LEU A 16 -24.02 52.71 14.32
CA LEU A 16 -24.34 51.29 14.29
C LEU A 16 -25.22 50.94 13.09
N LEU A 17 -26.18 51.80 12.75
CA LEU A 17 -27.01 51.64 11.55
C LEU A 17 -26.18 51.75 10.26
N LYS A 18 -25.19 52.68 10.21
CA LYS A 18 -24.26 52.77 9.09
C LYS A 18 -23.35 51.54 8.99
N PHE A 19 -22.77 51.10 10.11
CA PHE A 19 -21.92 49.91 10.15
C PHE A 19 -22.66 48.63 9.74
N GLU A 20 -23.90 48.43 10.21
CA GLU A 20 -24.74 47.29 9.80
C GLU A 20 -25.14 47.37 8.31
N GLN A 21 -25.45 48.58 7.80
CA GLN A 21 -25.77 48.78 6.39
C GLN A 21 -24.55 48.55 5.49
N ASP A 22 -23.37 49.04 5.88
CA ASP A 22 -22.11 48.83 5.15
C ASP A 22 -21.68 47.34 5.14
N ASP A 23 -21.94 46.59 6.22
CA ASP A 23 -21.66 45.14 6.28
C ASP A 23 -22.67 44.31 5.44
N PHE A 24 -23.94 44.76 5.39
CA PHE A 24 -24.99 44.09 4.61
C PHE A 24 -24.92 44.38 3.11
N ASP A 25 -24.48 45.58 2.71
CA ASP A 25 -24.26 45.98 1.31
C ASP A 25 -22.85 45.66 0.80
N ASP A 26 -21.96 45.11 1.63
CA ASP A 26 -20.65 44.61 1.19
C ASP A 26 -20.78 43.24 0.50
N PRO A 27 -20.64 43.15 -0.84
CA PRO A 27 -20.63 41.86 -1.52
C PRO A 27 -19.41 41.00 -1.16
N ALA A 28 -18.43 41.55 -0.42
CA ALA A 28 -17.26 40.80 0.04
C ALA A 28 -17.47 40.07 1.38
N ALA A 29 -18.41 40.48 2.23
CA ALA A 29 -18.69 39.84 3.53
C ALA A 29 -19.34 38.45 3.41
N THR A 30 -19.85 38.07 2.23
CA THR A 30 -20.46 36.76 2.00
C THR A 30 -19.49 35.65 1.53
N GLN A 31 -18.19 35.93 1.42
CA GLN A 31 -17.19 34.95 0.96
C GLN A 31 -16.22 34.51 2.07
N SER A 32 -16.73 34.12 3.23
CA SER A 32 -16.05 33.09 4.03
C SER A 32 -16.77 31.76 3.80
N THR A 33 -16.76 31.35 2.53
CA THR A 33 -17.08 29.99 2.15
C THR A 33 -16.11 29.08 2.88
N ASN A 34 -16.64 28.26 3.78
CA ASN A 34 -15.99 27.10 4.37
C ASN A 34 -14.97 26.55 3.39
N ALA A 35 -13.69 26.80 3.67
CA ALA A 35 -12.59 26.24 2.92
C ALA A 35 -12.72 24.72 3.10
N ALA A 36 -13.37 24.09 2.11
CA ALA A 36 -13.44 22.65 2.00
C ALA A 36 -11.99 22.21 2.04
N THR A 37 -11.61 21.64 3.17
CA THR A 37 -10.36 20.90 3.29
C THR A 37 -10.51 19.85 2.21
N GLN A 38 -9.81 20.04 1.10
CA GLN A 38 -9.70 19.11 0.00
C GLN A 38 -8.90 17.92 0.53
N HIS A 39 -9.51 17.21 1.48
CA HIS A 39 -9.04 15.97 2.03
C HIS A 39 -9.10 15.00 0.86
N ASN A 40 -7.98 14.33 0.61
CA ASN A 40 -7.77 13.42 -0.52
C ASN A 40 -8.73 12.22 -0.46
N ASN A 41 -10.03 12.44 -0.68
CA ASN A 41 -11.09 11.45 -0.70
C ASN A 41 -10.95 10.49 -1.88
N TRP A 42 -10.08 10.82 -2.84
CA TRP A 42 -9.64 9.89 -3.88
C TRP A 42 -8.92 8.68 -3.30
N ILE A 43 -8.14 8.85 -2.21
CA ILE A 43 -7.46 7.73 -1.55
C ILE A 43 -8.50 6.76 -0.96
N ALA A 44 -9.59 7.28 -0.41
CA ALA A 44 -10.68 6.47 0.13
C ALA A 44 -11.40 5.70 -0.99
N GLY A 45 -11.60 6.33 -2.15
CA GLY A 45 -12.12 5.66 -3.34
C GLY A 45 -11.20 4.52 -3.82
N VAL A 46 -9.89 4.76 -3.89
CA VAL A 46 -8.90 3.73 -4.29
C VAL A 46 -8.88 2.57 -3.29
N ILE A 47 -8.92 2.85 -1.98
CA ILE A 47 -8.98 1.83 -0.93
C ILE A 47 -10.26 1.00 -1.04
N LEU A 48 -11.41 1.65 -1.29
CA LEU A 48 -12.68 0.95 -1.45
C LEU A 48 -12.69 0.04 -2.68
N ILE A 49 -12.13 0.51 -3.80
CA ILE A 49 -11.97 -0.31 -5.02
C ILE A 49 -11.05 -1.49 -4.74
N ALA A 50 -9.92 -1.28 -4.05
CA ALA A 50 -9.01 -2.35 -3.68
C ALA A 50 -9.71 -3.40 -2.80
N ILE A 51 -10.44 -2.98 -1.77
CA ILE A 51 -11.22 -3.88 -0.90
C ILE A 51 -12.28 -4.64 -1.72
N GLY A 52 -12.98 -3.96 -2.63
CA GLY A 52 -13.97 -4.57 -3.52
C GLY A 52 -13.38 -5.63 -4.44
N LEU A 53 -12.21 -5.37 -5.03
CA LEU A 53 -11.47 -6.34 -5.84
C LEU A 53 -11.01 -7.55 -5.01
N ILE A 54 -10.55 -7.32 -3.78
CA ILE A 54 -10.19 -8.39 -2.84
C ILE A 54 -11.41 -9.26 -2.56
N PHE A 55 -12.54 -8.64 -2.21
CA PHE A 55 -13.78 -9.34 -1.92
C PHE A 55 -14.28 -10.13 -3.13
N LEU A 56 -14.27 -9.52 -4.31
CA LEU A 56 -14.67 -10.16 -5.56
C LEU A 56 -13.76 -11.33 -5.92
N ALA A 57 -12.44 -11.16 -5.79
CA ALA A 57 -11.47 -12.24 -6.00
C ALA A 57 -11.69 -13.39 -5.02
N THR A 58 -11.92 -13.10 -3.73
CA THR A 58 -12.21 -14.13 -2.72
C THR A 58 -13.56 -14.84 -2.97
N ASN A 59 -14.53 -14.16 -3.56
CA ASN A 59 -15.86 -14.71 -3.84
C ASN A 59 -15.90 -15.53 -5.14
N LEU A 60 -15.26 -15.05 -6.21
CA LEU A 60 -15.13 -15.78 -7.48
C LEU A 60 -14.21 -16.99 -7.35
N ALA A 61 -13.12 -16.85 -6.60
CA ALA A 61 -12.17 -17.94 -6.36
C ALA A 61 -12.67 -18.89 -5.25
N GLY A 62 -13.95 -19.27 -5.29
CA GLY A 62 -14.64 -20.23 -4.39
C GLY A 62 -14.02 -21.63 -4.27
N PHE A 63 -12.75 -21.78 -4.67
CA PHE A 63 -11.86 -22.89 -4.45
C PHE A 63 -10.63 -22.41 -3.65
N MET A 64 -10.66 -22.58 -2.33
CA MET A 64 -9.49 -22.85 -1.46
C MET A 64 -8.20 -22.02 -1.61
N LEU A 65 -8.17 -20.88 -2.29
CA LEU A 65 -7.02 -19.97 -2.33
C LEU A 65 -7.04 -19.07 -1.08
N HIS A 66 -6.86 -19.70 0.08
CA HIS A 66 -6.71 -19.01 1.38
C HIS A 66 -5.60 -17.94 1.32
N ASN A 67 -4.59 -18.16 0.48
CA ASN A 67 -3.39 -17.35 0.38
C ASN A 67 -3.23 -16.69 -1.01
N TRP A 68 -4.28 -16.12 -1.59
CA TRP A 68 -4.20 -15.39 -2.86
C TRP A 68 -3.18 -14.22 -2.83
N TRP A 69 -2.93 -13.67 -1.64
CA TRP A 69 -1.88 -12.67 -1.39
C TRP A 69 -0.45 -13.19 -1.64
N ALA A 70 -0.25 -14.51 -1.66
CA ALA A 70 1.05 -15.12 -1.98
C ALA A 70 1.53 -14.78 -3.39
N LEU A 71 0.63 -14.40 -4.31
CA LEU A 71 0.99 -13.88 -5.62
C LEU A 71 1.89 -12.64 -5.52
N PHE A 72 1.67 -11.77 -4.52
CA PHE A 72 2.56 -10.62 -4.29
C PHE A 72 3.97 -11.03 -3.91
N ILE A 73 4.12 -12.15 -3.19
CA ILE A 73 5.43 -12.72 -2.83
C ILE A 73 6.06 -13.42 -4.04
N LEU A 74 5.25 -13.96 -4.96
CA LEU A 74 5.73 -14.64 -6.16
C LEU A 74 6.27 -13.68 -7.22
N ILE A 75 5.82 -12.42 -7.25
CA ILE A 75 6.33 -11.40 -8.19
C ILE A 75 7.86 -11.19 -8.04
N PRO A 76 8.42 -10.87 -6.85
CA PRO A 76 9.87 -10.71 -6.70
C PRO A 76 10.65 -12.01 -6.92
N VAL A 77 10.01 -13.18 -6.72
CA VAL A 77 10.59 -14.48 -7.10
C VAL A 77 10.77 -14.57 -8.61
N ALA A 78 9.75 -14.20 -9.39
CA ALA A 78 9.84 -14.19 -10.84
C ALA A 78 10.92 -13.23 -11.35
N PHE A 79 11.09 -12.07 -10.71
CA PHE A 79 12.21 -11.15 -10.99
C PHE A 79 13.58 -11.78 -10.71
N THR A 80 13.73 -12.47 -9.57
CA THR A 80 14.97 -13.16 -9.20
C THR A 80 15.30 -14.27 -10.21
N PHE A 81 14.29 -15.01 -10.66
CA PHE A 81 14.46 -16.06 -11.66
C PHE A 81 14.81 -15.51 -13.05
N GLY A 82 14.20 -14.37 -13.45
CA GLY A 82 14.53 -13.66 -14.68
C GLY A 82 15.97 -13.12 -14.72
N ASN A 83 16.46 -12.62 -13.58
CA ASN A 83 17.86 -12.20 -13.45
C ASN A 83 18.81 -13.39 -13.52
N ALA A 84 18.48 -14.50 -12.85
CA ALA A 84 19.28 -15.72 -12.93
C ALA A 84 19.31 -16.32 -14.35
N TYR A 85 18.20 -16.22 -15.10
CA TYR A 85 18.12 -16.67 -16.49
C TYR A 85 18.99 -15.81 -17.41
N THR A 86 18.94 -14.48 -17.24
CA THR A 86 19.78 -13.54 -18.00
C THR A 86 21.27 -13.75 -17.69
N ASP A 87 21.62 -13.93 -16.42
CA ASP A 87 23.01 -14.19 -15.99
C ASP A 87 23.52 -15.56 -16.50
N PHE A 88 22.66 -16.57 -16.58
CA PHE A 88 22.97 -17.86 -17.19
C PHE A 88 23.19 -17.76 -18.71
N HIS A 89 22.40 -16.91 -19.38
CA HIS A 89 22.48 -16.71 -20.83
C HIS A 89 23.71 -15.87 -21.24
N GLU A 90 24.10 -14.87 -20.44
CA GLU A 90 25.26 -14.02 -20.74
C GLU A 90 26.59 -14.64 -20.31
N ASN A 91 26.66 -15.35 -19.19
CA ASN A 91 27.93 -15.84 -18.64
C ASN A 91 28.19 -17.34 -18.89
N GLY A 92 27.21 -18.11 -19.36
CA GLY A 92 27.37 -19.52 -19.75
C GLY A 92 27.86 -20.48 -18.66
N ARG A 93 28.02 -20.01 -17.41
CA ARG A 93 28.52 -20.77 -16.25
C ARG A 93 27.82 -20.32 -14.98
N LEU A 94 27.32 -21.28 -14.20
CA LEU A 94 26.82 -21.05 -12.84
C LEU A 94 28.00 -20.67 -11.92
N THR A 95 28.31 -19.38 -11.86
CA THR A 95 29.35 -18.82 -10.99
C THR A 95 29.02 -19.09 -9.51
N LYS A 96 30.00 -19.08 -8.60
CA LYS A 96 29.77 -19.25 -7.14
C LYS A 96 28.70 -18.31 -6.58
N LYS A 97 28.53 -17.13 -7.18
CA LYS A 97 27.47 -16.15 -6.86
C LYS A 97 26.08 -16.58 -7.35
N GLY A 98 25.98 -17.01 -8.61
CA GLY A 98 24.73 -17.54 -9.19
C GLY A 98 24.19 -18.76 -8.45
N ARG A 99 25.03 -19.61 -7.83
CA ARG A 99 24.57 -20.70 -6.95
C ARG A 99 23.87 -20.21 -5.67
N GLY A 100 24.34 -19.11 -5.08
CA GLY A 100 23.71 -18.50 -3.90
C GLY A 100 22.34 -17.90 -4.23
N GLU A 101 22.24 -17.23 -5.38
CA GLU A 101 21.01 -16.63 -5.88
C GLU A 101 19.99 -17.67 -6.37
N LEU A 102 20.45 -18.77 -6.98
CA LEU A 102 19.57 -19.90 -7.29
C LEU A 102 18.97 -20.50 -6.03
N THR A 103 19.78 -20.63 -4.98
CA THR A 103 19.35 -21.24 -3.71
C THR A 103 18.32 -20.36 -3.02
N SER A 104 18.57 -19.04 -2.93
CA SER A 104 17.59 -18.10 -2.35
C SER A 104 16.32 -18.02 -3.22
N GLY A 105 16.44 -17.93 -4.54
CA GLY A 105 15.31 -17.93 -5.46
C GLY A 105 14.46 -19.21 -5.38
N LEU A 106 15.10 -20.38 -5.24
CA LEU A 106 14.41 -21.65 -5.06
C LEU A 106 13.67 -21.70 -3.71
N ILE A 107 14.30 -21.23 -2.63
CA ILE A 107 13.68 -21.16 -1.29
C ILE A 107 12.48 -20.22 -1.30
N LEU A 108 12.64 -19.01 -1.84
CA LEU A 108 11.55 -18.03 -1.96
C LEU A 108 10.42 -18.54 -2.86
N SER A 109 10.75 -19.23 -3.96
CA SER A 109 9.77 -19.90 -4.82
C SER A 109 9.00 -20.99 -4.07
N LEU A 110 9.69 -21.83 -3.31
CA LEU A 110 9.08 -22.89 -2.51
C LEU A 110 8.11 -22.32 -1.46
N ILE A 111 8.51 -21.21 -0.82
CA ILE A 111 7.67 -20.47 0.14
C ILE A 111 6.46 -19.85 -0.55
N GLY A 112 6.66 -19.18 -1.69
CA GLY A 112 5.57 -18.58 -2.47
C GLY A 112 4.55 -19.64 -2.92
N CYS A 113 5.01 -20.77 -3.44
CA CYS A 113 4.16 -21.90 -3.82
C CYS A 113 3.46 -22.53 -2.61
N THR A 114 4.17 -22.72 -1.48
CA THR A 114 3.58 -23.22 -0.24
C THR A 114 2.38 -22.39 0.17
N PHE A 115 2.57 -21.06 0.23
CA PHE A 115 1.49 -20.17 0.60
C PHE A 115 0.40 -20.25 -0.45
N LEU A 116 0.71 -20.07 -1.74
CA LEU A 116 -0.28 -20.12 -2.83
C LEU A 116 -1.19 -21.35 -2.79
N PHE A 117 -0.63 -22.54 -2.54
CA PHE A 117 -1.36 -23.81 -2.47
C PHE A 117 -1.90 -24.16 -1.06
N GLY A 118 -1.54 -23.38 -0.03
CA GLY A 118 -1.94 -23.67 1.36
C GLY A 118 -1.35 -24.98 1.89
N TRP A 119 -0.14 -25.35 1.45
CA TRP A 119 0.45 -26.64 1.77
C TRP A 119 0.72 -26.78 3.27
N ASN A 120 0.40 -27.94 3.86
CA ASN A 120 0.71 -28.22 5.26
C ASN A 120 2.22 -28.24 5.49
N TRP A 121 2.69 -27.57 6.54
CA TRP A 121 4.10 -27.51 6.96
C TRP A 121 4.76 -28.88 7.12
N GLY A 122 3.99 -29.92 7.44
CA GLY A 122 4.48 -31.31 7.48
C GLY A 122 4.95 -31.86 6.12
N THR A 123 4.45 -31.33 5.00
CA THR A 123 4.89 -31.74 3.65
C THR A 123 6.11 -30.95 3.16
N ILE A 124 6.33 -29.75 3.69
CA ILE A 124 7.43 -28.86 3.27
C ILE A 124 8.75 -29.27 3.92
N TRP A 125 8.69 -29.75 5.16
CA TRP A 125 9.85 -30.09 5.96
C TRP A 125 10.80 -31.13 5.30
N PRO A 126 10.30 -32.24 4.70
CA PRO A 126 11.15 -33.17 3.95
C PRO A 126 11.85 -32.53 2.74
N VAL A 127 11.23 -31.56 2.07
CA VAL A 127 11.80 -30.90 0.90
C VAL A 127 13.02 -30.06 1.28
N PHE A 128 12.94 -29.31 2.39
CA PHE A 128 14.10 -28.58 2.92
C PHE A 128 15.24 -29.52 3.34
N LEU A 129 14.91 -30.68 3.92
CA LEU A 129 15.90 -31.70 4.25
C LEU A 129 16.62 -32.25 3.02
N ILE A 130 15.89 -32.50 1.93
CA ILE A 130 16.47 -32.96 0.67
C ILE A 130 17.42 -31.89 0.11
N ILE A 131 17.00 -30.63 0.08
CA ILE A 131 17.84 -29.50 -0.39
C ILE A 131 19.09 -29.35 0.50
N GLY A 132 18.93 -29.43 1.82
CA GLY A 132 20.04 -29.37 2.77
C GLY A 132 21.01 -30.54 2.62
N GLY A 133 20.49 -31.75 2.44
CA GLY A 133 21.27 -32.95 2.19
C GLY A 133 22.09 -32.86 0.91
N ILE A 134 21.48 -32.42 -0.19
CA ILE A 134 22.18 -32.19 -1.47
C ILE A 134 23.28 -31.13 -1.30
N SER A 135 23.00 -30.05 -0.57
CA SER A 135 23.98 -28.98 -0.32
C SER A 135 25.18 -29.48 0.49
N ALA A 136 24.93 -30.30 1.51
CA ALA A 136 25.99 -30.94 2.29
C ALA A 136 26.85 -31.87 1.42
N LEU A 137 26.22 -32.65 0.53
CA LEU A 137 26.92 -33.56 -0.39
C LEU A 137 27.77 -32.81 -1.42
N LEU A 138 27.26 -31.70 -1.95
CA LEU A 138 28.00 -30.83 -2.87
C LEU A 138 29.16 -30.11 -2.18
N LYS A 139 29.02 -29.77 -0.90
CA LYS A 139 30.10 -29.18 -0.10
C LYS A 139 31.17 -30.21 0.22
N ALA A 140 30.78 -31.40 0.68
CA ALA A 140 31.69 -32.50 0.97
C ALA A 140 32.47 -33.00 -0.27
N ARG A 141 31.93 -32.85 -1.48
CA ARG A 141 32.64 -33.17 -2.73
C ARG A 141 33.68 -32.12 -3.12
N ASN A 142 33.58 -30.90 -2.60
CA ASN A 142 34.46 -29.78 -2.96
C ASN A 142 35.57 -29.53 -1.92
N ASP A 143 35.62 -30.35 -0.86
CA ASP A 143 36.69 -30.42 0.14
C ASP A 143 37.55 -31.67 -0.13
#